data_AF-A0A959BJK7-F1
#
_entry.id   AF-A0A959BJK7-F1
#
_cell.length_a   1.000
_cell.length_b   1.000
_cell.length_c   1.000
_cell.angle_alpha   90.00
_cell.angle_beta   90.00
_cell.angle_gamma   90.00
#
_symmetry.space_group_name_H-M   'P 1'
#
loop_
_entity.id
_entity.type
_entity.pdbx_description
1 polymer ?
#
loop_
_entity_poly.entity_id
_entity_poly.type
_entity_poly.pdbx_seq_one_letter_code
_entity_poly.pdbx_strand_id
1 'polypeptide(L)'
;HQKMQHALNGLWTYTGELTTPDEVDKRMQEAGIGADLNRIRTLYDEKVSAILQEATLDQPGARHMQSGGKNGRMHTEYLGHILAEMQFVQRAYPGMEW
;
A
#
# COMPACT_ATOMS: atom_id res chain seq x y z
N HIS A 1 9.98 -6.28 -20.96
CA HIS A 1 8.74 -7.03 -20.65
C HIS A 1 8.92 -8.03 -19.51
N GLN A 2 9.72 -9.10 -19.62
CA GLN A 2 9.81 -10.13 -18.55
C GLN A 2 10.13 -9.60 -17.13
N LYS A 3 11.14 -8.74 -16.97
CA LYS A 3 11.47 -8.15 -15.65
C LYS A 3 10.32 -7.32 -15.07
N MET A 4 9.61 -6.59 -15.93
CA MET A 4 8.49 -5.75 -15.52
C MET A 4 7.29 -6.60 -15.11
N GLN A 5 6.97 -7.64 -15.88
CA GLN A 5 5.92 -8.60 -15.52
C GLN A 5 6.25 -9.30 -14.20
N HIS A 6 7.51 -9.67 -13.98
CA HIS A 6 7.94 -10.29 -12.73
C HIS A 6 7.74 -9.33 -11.54
N ALA A 7 8.17 -8.07 -11.68
CA ALA A 7 7.97 -7.07 -10.64
C ALA A 7 6.47 -6.84 -10.34
N LEU A 8 5.65 -6.74 -11.39
CA LEU A 8 4.19 -6.60 -11.27
C LEU A 8 3.60 -7.78 -10.50
N ASN A 9 3.91 -9.01 -10.90
CA ASN A 9 3.42 -10.21 -10.23
C ASN A 9 3.81 -10.28 -8.75
N GLY A 10 5.05 -9.88 -8.41
CA GLY A 10 5.55 -9.92 -7.04
C GLY A 10 4.96 -8.86 -6.12
N LEU A 11 4.58 -7.69 -6.66
CA LEU A 11 4.06 -6.57 -5.87
C LEU A 11 2.52 -6.49 -5.84
N TRP A 12 1.84 -7.21 -6.74
CA TRP A 12 0.40 -7.08 -6.92
C TRP A 12 -0.41 -7.35 -5.65
N THR A 13 0.00 -8.30 -4.80
CA THR A 13 -0.72 -8.62 -3.56
C THR A 13 -0.87 -7.42 -2.61
N TYR A 14 0.03 -6.43 -2.69
CA TYR A 14 0.03 -5.27 -1.80
C TYR A 14 -0.86 -4.12 -2.30
N THR A 15 -1.31 -4.16 -3.56
CA THR A 15 -2.10 -3.05 -4.14
C THR A 15 -3.52 -3.00 -3.58
N GLY A 16 -4.05 -4.11 -3.09
CA GLY A 16 -5.40 -4.18 -2.54
C GLY A 16 -5.62 -3.27 -1.33
N GLU A 17 -4.61 -3.07 -0.48
CA GLU A 17 -4.73 -2.21 0.70
C GLU A 17 -4.87 -0.72 0.33
N LEU A 18 -4.38 -0.29 -0.83
CA LEU A 18 -4.40 1.11 -1.28
C LEU A 18 -5.81 1.70 -1.31
N THR A 19 -6.81 0.87 -1.65
CA THR A 19 -8.21 1.30 -1.82
C THR A 19 -9.15 0.54 -0.89
N THR A 20 -8.62 -0.14 0.13
CA THR A 20 -9.43 -0.80 1.16
C THR A 20 -9.60 0.15 2.35
N PRO A 21 -10.83 0.62 2.63
CA PRO A 21 -11.07 1.50 3.78
C PRO A 21 -11.01 0.73 5.10
N ASP A 22 -10.33 1.32 6.08
CA ASP A 22 -10.42 0.95 7.48
C ASP A 22 -11.47 1.80 8.24
N GLU A 23 -11.56 1.62 9.54
CA GLU A 23 -12.53 2.34 10.38
C GLU A 23 -12.26 3.84 10.48
N VAL A 24 -11.00 4.27 10.37
CA VAL A 24 -10.65 5.70 10.36
C VAL A 24 -11.07 6.32 9.03
N ASP A 25 -10.79 5.66 7.91
CA ASP A 25 -11.18 6.16 6.59
C ASP A 25 -12.70 6.36 6.50
N LYS A 26 -13.48 5.37 6.94
CA LYS A 26 -14.96 5.44 6.94
C LYS A 26 -15.45 6.63 7.75
N ARG A 27 -14.93 6.80 8.97
CA ARG A 27 -15.30 7.93 9.84
C ARG A 27 -14.93 9.28 9.23
N MET A 28 -13.77 9.38 8.58
CA MET A 28 -13.34 10.61 7.94
C MET A 28 -14.17 10.91 6.68
N GLN A 29 -14.53 9.89 5.90
CA GLN A 29 -15.43 10.03 4.77
C GLN A 29 -16.81 10.51 5.22
N GLU A 30 -17.40 9.92 6.25
CA GLU A 30 -18.68 10.34 6.83
C GLU A 30 -18.66 11.78 7.32
N ALA A 31 -17.52 12.22 7.87
CA ALA A 31 -17.32 13.60 8.29
C ALA A 31 -17.07 14.58 7.13
N GLY A 32 -16.99 14.11 5.88
CA GLY A 32 -16.67 14.93 4.71
C GLY A 32 -15.22 15.41 4.64
N ILE A 33 -14.31 14.78 5.39
CA ILE A 33 -12.88 15.12 5.48
C ILE A 33 -12.04 14.15 4.64
N GLY A 34 -12.30 12.85 4.82
CA GLY A 34 -11.58 11.77 4.16
C GLY A 34 -12.09 11.49 2.75
N ALA A 35 -11.21 10.94 1.91
CA ALA A 35 -11.59 10.55 0.56
C ALA A 35 -12.47 9.29 0.55
N ASP A 36 -13.35 9.19 -0.44
CA ASP A 36 -14.12 7.97 -0.71
C ASP A 36 -13.24 6.92 -1.39
N LEU A 37 -12.71 5.98 -0.60
CA LEU A 37 -11.84 4.92 -1.09
C LEU A 37 -12.56 3.91 -2.00
N ASN A 38 -13.88 3.76 -1.89
CA ASN A 38 -14.64 2.89 -2.81
C ASN A 38 -14.70 3.52 -4.20
N ARG A 39 -14.92 4.84 -4.28
CA ARG A 39 -14.83 5.58 -5.56
C ARG A 39 -13.41 5.54 -6.12
N ILE A 40 -12.40 5.69 -5.27
CA ILE A 40 -10.99 5.61 -5.69
C ILE A 40 -10.67 4.21 -6.24
N ARG A 41 -11.23 3.12 -5.68
CA ARG A 41 -11.04 1.77 -6.20
C ARG A 41 -11.44 1.66 -7.66
N THR A 42 -12.63 2.11 -8.03
CA THR A 42 -13.10 2.06 -9.43
C THR A 42 -12.15 2.83 -10.36
N LEU A 43 -11.77 4.05 -9.99
CA LEU A 43 -10.85 4.88 -10.77
C LEU A 43 -9.45 4.26 -10.88
N TYR A 44 -8.98 3.63 -9.81
CA TYR A 44 -7.71 2.94 -9.77
C TYR A 44 -7.70 1.73 -10.70
N ASP A 45 -8.72 0.87 -10.62
CA ASP A 45 -8.83 -0.35 -11.43
C ASP A 45 -8.88 -0.02 -12.93
N GLU A 46 -9.69 0.97 -13.32
CA GLU A 46 -9.77 1.45 -14.70
C GLU A 46 -8.42 1.95 -15.20
N LYS A 47 -7.76 2.82 -14.42
CA LYS A 47 -6.48 3.43 -14.80
C LYS A 47 -5.35 2.41 -14.87
N VAL A 48 -5.26 1.51 -13.90
CA VAL A 48 -4.22 0.47 -13.88
C VAL A 48 -4.42 -0.51 -15.02
N SER A 49 -5.66 -0.94 -15.28
CA SER A 49 -5.95 -1.85 -16.39
C SER A 49 -5.55 -1.24 -17.74
N ALA A 50 -5.90 0.03 -17.98
CA ALA A 50 -5.52 0.74 -19.20
C ALA A 50 -3.99 0.85 -19.37
N ILE A 51 -3.27 1.19 -18.29
CA ILE A 51 -1.80 1.30 -18.31
C ILE A 51 -1.16 -0.07 -18.57
N LEU A 52 -1.64 -1.14 -17.95
CA LEU A 52 -1.10 -2.48 -18.16
C LEU A 52 -1.33 -2.97 -19.60
N GLN A 53 -2.50 -2.67 -20.16
CA GLN A 53 -2.81 -2.97 -21.56
C GLN A 53 -1.89 -2.22 -22.52
N GLU A 54 -1.70 -0.91 -22.31
CA GLU A 54 -0.78 -0.09 -23.11
C GLU A 54 0.67 -0.61 -23.01
N ALA A 55 1.08 -1.02 -21.81
CA ALA A 55 2.40 -1.57 -21.55
C ALA A 55 2.59 -3.02 -22.04
N THR A 56 1.55 -3.65 -22.61
CA THR A 56 1.54 -5.07 -23.03
C THR A 56 1.89 -6.04 -21.90
N LEU A 57 1.39 -5.76 -20.69
CA LEU A 57 1.58 -6.57 -19.50
C LEU A 57 0.27 -7.27 -19.10
N ASP A 58 0.41 -8.47 -18.55
CA ASP A 58 -0.72 -9.23 -18.04
C ASP A 58 -1.06 -8.79 -16.62
N GLN A 59 -2.34 -8.48 -16.38
CA GLN A 59 -2.81 -8.15 -15.04
C GLN A 59 -2.84 -9.41 -14.15
N PRO A 60 -2.16 -9.41 -12.98
CA PRO A 60 -2.15 -10.57 -12.10
C PRO A 60 -3.53 -10.83 -11.47
N GLY A 61 -3.86 -12.10 -11.24
CA GLY A 61 -5.14 -12.51 -10.64
C GLY A 61 -5.25 -12.17 -9.14
N ALA A 62 -6.48 -11.96 -8.66
CA ALA A 62 -6.77 -11.54 -7.29
C ALA A 62 -7.04 -12.72 -6.32
N ARG A 63 -6.09 -13.65 -6.14
CA ARG A 63 -6.29 -14.79 -5.22
C ARG A 63 -6.21 -14.40 -3.74
N HIS A 64 -5.33 -13.48 -3.39
CA HIS A 64 -5.16 -12.94 -2.05
C HIS A 64 -4.58 -11.53 -2.16
N MET A 65 -5.04 -10.63 -1.29
CA MET A 65 -4.53 -9.27 -1.16
C MET A 65 -4.08 -9.07 0.27
N GLN A 66 -2.82 -8.68 0.46
CA GLN A 66 -2.26 -8.42 1.77
C GLN A 66 -2.86 -7.14 2.37
N SER A 67 -3.08 -7.14 3.69
CA SER A 67 -3.62 -6.02 4.45
C SER A 67 -3.14 -6.06 5.90
N GLY A 68 -3.37 -4.98 6.64
CA GLY A 68 -3.01 -4.85 8.05
C GLY A 68 -1.95 -3.78 8.32
N GLY A 69 -1.40 -3.15 7.27
CA GLY A 69 -0.43 -2.08 7.40
C GLY A 69 -1.06 -0.81 7.97
N LYS A 70 -2.29 -0.47 7.55
CA LYS A 70 -2.97 0.77 7.97
C LYS A 70 -3.32 0.81 9.46
N ASN A 71 -3.67 -0.34 10.03
CA ASN A 71 -4.07 -0.46 11.44
C ASN A 71 -2.98 -1.04 12.34
N GLY A 72 -1.76 -1.22 11.81
CA GLY A 72 -0.62 -1.75 12.54
C GLY A 72 -0.79 -3.20 13.01
N ARG A 73 -1.82 -3.94 12.57
CA ARG A 73 -2.02 -5.35 12.96
C ARG A 73 -0.93 -6.23 12.36
N MET A 74 -0.49 -5.93 11.15
CA MET A 74 0.52 -6.72 10.46
C MET A 74 1.28 -5.89 9.43
N HIS A 75 2.59 -5.83 9.62
CA HIS A 75 3.53 -5.38 8.59
C HIS A 75 4.32 -6.58 8.08
N THR A 76 4.92 -6.45 6.90
CA THR A 76 5.96 -7.38 6.45
C THR A 76 7.16 -7.33 7.40
N GLU A 77 7.96 -8.39 7.40
CA GLU A 77 9.24 -8.49 8.12
C GLU A 77 10.20 -7.33 7.81
N TYR A 78 10.06 -6.70 6.64
CA TYR A 78 10.89 -5.56 6.22
C TYR A 78 10.79 -4.34 7.14
N LEU A 79 9.61 -4.06 7.73
CA LEU A 79 9.44 -2.82 8.49
C LEU A 79 10.34 -2.78 9.73
N GLY A 80 10.52 -3.92 10.40
CA GLY A 80 11.39 -4.01 11.58
C GLY A 80 12.83 -3.61 11.28
N HIS A 81 13.37 -4.07 10.14
CA HIS A 81 14.72 -3.72 9.69
C HIS A 81 14.85 -2.23 9.38
N ILE A 82 13.88 -1.67 8.66
CA ILE A 82 13.85 -0.24 8.31
C ILE A 82 13.82 0.62 9.58
N LEU A 83 12.95 0.29 10.54
CA LEU A 83 12.85 1.06 11.78
C LEU A 83 14.08 0.92 12.67
N ALA A 84 14.71 -0.26 12.71
CA ALA A 84 15.94 -0.46 13.48
C ALA A 84 17.07 0.45 12.99
N GLU A 85 17.24 0.57 11.67
CA GLU A 85 18.24 1.46 11.07
C GLU A 85 17.84 2.94 11.23
N MET A 86 16.61 3.29 10.82
CA MET A 86 16.11 4.67 10.83
C MET A 86 16.10 5.29 12.23
N GLN A 87 15.77 4.50 13.26
CA GLN A 87 15.59 5.01 14.63
C GLN A 87 16.83 4.82 15.51
N PHE A 88 17.95 4.33 14.96
CA PHE A 88 19.13 4.02 15.77
C PHE A 88 19.60 5.21 16.62
N VAL A 89 19.89 6.35 15.99
CA VAL A 89 20.43 7.53 16.68
C VAL A 89 19.46 8.05 17.75
N GLN A 90 18.17 8.15 17.43
CA GLN A 90 17.15 8.62 18.36
C GLN A 90 16.93 7.68 19.55
N ARG A 91 17.10 6.36 19.36
CA ARG A 91 17.01 5.38 20.45
C ARG A 91 18.27 5.36 21.32
N ALA A 92 19.45 5.59 20.73
CA ALA A 92 20.73 5.62 21.45
C ALA A 92 20.94 6.93 22.22
N TYR A 93 20.46 8.06 21.68
CA TYR A 93 20.66 9.41 22.24
C TYR A 93 19.32 10.18 22.31
N PRO A 94 18.39 9.76 23.19
CA PRO A 94 17.06 10.35 23.27
C PRO A 94 17.11 11.80 23.80
N GLY A 95 16.27 12.67 23.22
CA GLY A 95 16.09 14.06 23.69
C GLY A 95 17.18 15.04 23.25
N MET A 96 18.08 14.63 22.36
CA MET A 96 19.07 15.52 21.75
C MET A 96 18.45 16.34 20.61
N GLU A 97 18.93 17.57 20.45
CA GLU A 97 18.59 18.45 19.33
C GLU A 97 19.59 18.22 18.18
N TRP A 98 19.07 18.12 16.96
CA TRP A 98 19.83 17.90 15.72
C TRP A 98 19.29 18.79 14.60
#